data_AF-A0A524DB76-F1
#
_entry.id   AF-A0A524DB76-F1
#
_cell.length_a   1.000
_cell.length_b   1.000
_cell.length_c   1.000
_cell.angle_alpha   90.00
_cell.angle_beta   90.00
_cell.angle_gamma   90.00
#
_symmetry.space_group_name_H-M   'P 1'
#
loop_
_entity.id
_entity.type
_entity.pdbx_description
1 polymer ?
#
loop_
_entity_poly.entity_id
_entity_poly.type
_entity_poly.pdbx_seq_one_letter_code
_entity_poly.pdbx_strand_id
1 'polypeptide(L)'
;MIDANKAAPQVEFKEVRIVCPQCNKRNELTIPSKIINQSKQLTTVSIPSGLVCDHTFQAFIDKNFKVRGYQKIDYELSKMEFFEGSGEALEGNHKKGGELSTLTTLPMFQEIIALLRSTVDDKEILGSGLFTLEGNVIYSSLPHMTLSNTIREFESRDKNKLSNIRRMLLELDDEQKVCSQYMHILGVKFILVLLFNSDIRLGMGIVLMSNLAKKIEELN
;
A
#
# COMPACT_ATOMS: atom_id res chain seq x y z
N MET A 1 -32.86 -17.21 -34.51
CA MET A 1 -32.92 -18.13 -33.36
C MET A 1 -31.86 -17.64 -32.39
N ILE A 2 -32.29 -17.05 -31.27
CA ILE A 2 -31.41 -16.44 -30.27
C ILE A 2 -31.45 -17.40 -29.08
N ASP A 3 -30.38 -18.16 -28.87
CA ASP A 3 -30.28 -19.05 -27.73
C ASP A 3 -29.96 -18.26 -26.45
N ALA A 4 -30.71 -18.62 -25.42
CA ALA A 4 -30.90 -17.86 -24.20
C ALA A 4 -29.90 -18.25 -23.09
N ASN A 5 -29.58 -17.25 -22.27
CA ASN A 5 -29.34 -17.33 -20.82
C ASN A 5 -28.37 -18.40 -20.30
N LYS A 6 -27.10 -18.01 -20.24
CA LYS A 6 -26.15 -18.57 -19.26
C LYS A 6 -26.41 -17.89 -17.91
N ALA A 7 -27.20 -18.52 -17.05
CA ALA A 7 -27.48 -18.02 -15.70
C ALA A 7 -26.17 -17.89 -14.90
N ALA A 8 -25.95 -16.71 -14.32
CA ALA A 8 -24.80 -16.46 -13.45
C ALA A 8 -24.89 -17.32 -12.17
N PRO A 9 -23.78 -17.88 -11.66
CA PRO A 9 -23.81 -18.71 -10.46
C PRO A 9 -24.16 -17.86 -9.23
N GLN A 10 -25.32 -18.12 -8.63
CA GLN A 10 -25.72 -17.48 -7.37
C GLN A 10 -24.74 -17.88 -6.25
N VAL A 11 -24.18 -16.89 -5.56
CA VAL A 11 -23.28 -17.08 -4.42
C VAL A 11 -24.12 -17.02 -3.16
N GLU A 12 -24.22 -18.13 -2.42
CA GLU A 12 -24.96 -18.19 -1.16
C GLU A 12 -24.10 -17.63 -0.02
N PHE A 13 -24.65 -16.66 0.73
CA PHE A 13 -23.99 -16.03 1.88
C PHE A 13 -24.65 -16.49 3.19
N LYS A 14 -23.86 -16.61 4.26
CA LYS A 14 -24.38 -16.85 5.61
C LYS A 14 -23.74 -15.94 6.64
N GLU A 15 -24.51 -15.64 7.68
CA GLU A 15 -24.08 -14.80 8.79
C GLU A 15 -23.24 -15.61 9.78
N VAL A 16 -22.09 -15.05 10.16
CA VAL A 16 -21.20 -15.60 11.18
C VAL A 16 -20.93 -14.53 12.23
N ARG A 17 -21.22 -14.87 13.49
CA ARG A 17 -20.95 -13.99 14.63
C ARG A 17 -19.47 -14.07 15.01
N ILE A 18 -18.75 -12.97 14.82
CA ILE A 18 -17.32 -12.82 15.12
C ILE A 18 -17.15 -12.03 16.42
N VAL A 19 -16.20 -12.45 17.25
CA VAL A 19 -15.84 -11.82 18.52
C VAL A 19 -14.34 -11.55 18.54
N CYS A 20 -13.94 -10.31 18.78
CA CYS A 20 -12.53 -9.97 18.91
C CYS A 20 -11.92 -10.65 20.15
N PRO A 21 -10.83 -11.44 20.01
CA PRO A 21 -10.18 -12.11 21.13
C PRO A 21 -9.37 -11.17 22.06
N GLN A 22 -9.25 -9.89 21.69
CA GLN A 22 -8.52 -8.88 22.46
C GLN A 22 -9.44 -7.99 23.30
N CYS A 23 -10.55 -7.51 22.72
CA CYS A 23 -11.47 -6.58 23.40
C CYS A 23 -12.92 -7.06 23.55
N ASN A 24 -13.24 -8.27 23.07
CA ASN A 24 -14.58 -8.87 23.13
C ASN A 24 -15.71 -8.12 22.39
N LYS A 25 -15.39 -7.08 21.60
CA LYS A 25 -16.34 -6.48 20.65
C LYS A 25 -16.83 -7.54 19.66
N ARG A 26 -18.09 -7.42 19.23
CA ARG A 26 -18.77 -8.42 18.40
C ARG A 26 -19.34 -7.76 17.17
N ASN A 27 -19.28 -8.47 16.04
CA ASN A 27 -19.96 -8.09 14.81
C ASN A 27 -20.48 -9.34 14.10
N GLU A 28 -21.50 -9.18 13.26
CA GLU A 28 -22.03 -10.23 12.40
C GLU A 28 -21.52 -9.99 10.98
N LEU A 29 -20.75 -10.95 10.45
CA LEU A 29 -20.16 -10.86 9.12
C LEU A 29 -20.86 -11.83 8.18
N THR A 30 -21.15 -11.37 6.96
CA THR A 30 -21.71 -12.20 5.89
C THR A 30 -20.57 -12.84 5.09
N ILE A 31 -20.50 -14.18 5.13
CA ILE A 31 -19.41 -14.94 4.51
C ILE A 31 -19.98 -15.86 3.42
N PRO A 32 -19.42 -15.86 2.20
CA PRO A 32 -19.80 -16.80 1.14
C PRO A 32 -19.60 -18.26 1.57
N SER A 33 -20.66 -19.06 1.41
CA SER A 33 -20.65 -20.50 1.72
C SER A 33 -19.58 -21.26 0.94
N LYS A 34 -19.26 -20.79 -0.27
CA LYS A 34 -18.21 -21.37 -1.11
C LYS A 34 -16.82 -21.31 -0.47
N ILE A 35 -16.49 -20.22 0.23
CA ILE A 35 -15.18 -20.04 0.88
C ILE A 35 -15.06 -20.98 2.08
N ILE A 36 -16.13 -21.11 2.87
CA ILE A 36 -16.13 -22.00 4.04
C ILE A 36 -16.05 -23.48 3.61
N ASN A 37 -16.74 -23.87 2.54
CA ASN A 37 -16.81 -25.25 2.09
C ASN A 37 -15.57 -25.74 1.30
N GLN A 38 -14.64 -24.85 0.96
CA GLN A 38 -13.38 -25.23 0.29
C GLN A 38 -12.40 -25.97 1.21
N SER A 39 -12.45 -25.71 2.52
CA SER A 39 -11.55 -26.35 3.47
C SER A 39 -12.06 -27.74 3.90
N LYS A 40 -11.13 -28.66 4.17
CA LYS A 40 -11.50 -30.00 4.64
C LYS A 40 -12.11 -29.99 6.05
N GLN A 41 -11.70 -29.06 6.91
CA GLN A 41 -12.08 -29.01 8.33
C GLN A 41 -12.45 -27.61 8.82
N LEU A 42 -11.50 -26.67 8.82
CA LEU A 42 -11.68 -25.29 9.28
C LEU A 42 -11.21 -24.32 8.20
N THR A 43 -11.97 -23.25 8.03
CA THR A 43 -11.63 -22.12 7.16
C THR A 43 -11.09 -21.00 8.01
N THR A 44 -9.83 -20.62 7.74
CA THR A 44 -9.19 -19.47 8.37
C THR A 44 -9.61 -18.20 7.64
N VAL A 45 -10.19 -17.25 8.38
CA VAL A 45 -10.61 -15.95 7.86
C VAL A 45 -9.80 -14.87 8.58
N SER A 46 -9.10 -14.04 7.81
CA SER A 46 -8.42 -12.86 8.34
C SER A 46 -9.42 -11.73 8.56
N ILE A 47 -9.44 -11.16 9.77
CA ILE A 47 -10.32 -10.05 10.16
C ILE A 47 -9.45 -8.80 10.32
N PRO A 48 -9.45 -7.87 9.35
CA PRO A 48 -8.69 -6.64 9.43
C PRO A 48 -9.26 -5.70 10.49
N SER A 49 -8.41 -4.76 10.95
CA SER A 49 -8.84 -3.64 11.79
C SER A 49 -9.97 -2.84 11.12
N GLY A 50 -10.87 -2.30 11.93
CA GLY A 50 -12.05 -1.55 11.48
C GLY A 50 -13.26 -2.41 11.12
N LEU A 51 -13.11 -3.71 10.84
CA LEU A 51 -14.26 -4.57 10.48
C LEU A 51 -15.10 -4.98 11.70
N VAL A 52 -14.45 -5.23 12.84
CA VAL A 52 -15.12 -5.51 14.14
C VAL A 52 -14.70 -4.50 15.20
N CYS A 53 -13.42 -4.15 15.21
CA CYS A 53 -12.78 -3.20 16.10
C CYS A 53 -11.38 -2.86 15.54
N ASP A 54 -10.61 -2.07 16.26
CA ASP A 54 -9.27 -1.61 15.84
C ASP A 54 -8.18 -2.71 15.87
N HIS A 55 -8.52 -3.93 16.27
CA HIS A 55 -7.61 -5.07 16.32
C HIS A 55 -7.74 -5.99 15.11
N THR A 56 -6.62 -6.42 14.56
CA THR A 56 -6.54 -7.49 13.55
C THR A 56 -6.38 -8.85 14.22
N PHE A 57 -7.11 -9.86 13.72
CA PHE A 57 -7.03 -11.23 14.21
C PHE A 57 -7.51 -12.21 13.15
N GLN A 58 -7.30 -13.51 13.37
CA GLN A 58 -7.86 -14.56 12.52
C GLN A 58 -8.97 -15.32 13.26
N ALA A 59 -10.01 -15.73 12.53
CA ALA A 59 -11.08 -16.58 13.01
C ALA A 59 -11.07 -17.93 12.28
N PHE A 60 -11.25 -19.02 13.02
CA PHE A 60 -11.38 -20.36 12.45
C PHE A 60 -12.85 -20.76 12.43
N ILE A 61 -13.41 -20.96 11.24
CA ILE A 61 -14.84 -21.21 11.03
C ILE A 61 -15.02 -22.63 10.47
N ASP A 62 -15.94 -23.40 11.06
CA ASP A 62 -16.27 -24.73 10.55
C ASP A 62 -17.33 -24.71 9.44
N LYS A 63 -17.64 -25.89 8.89
CA LYS A 63 -18.67 -26.06 7.84
C LYS A 63 -20.10 -25.75 8.29
N ASN A 64 -20.33 -25.68 9.60
CA ASN A 64 -21.60 -25.29 10.18
C ASN A 64 -21.63 -23.78 10.49
N PHE A 65 -20.69 -23.00 9.94
CA PHE A 65 -20.61 -21.55 10.09
C PHE A 65 -20.42 -21.13 11.56
N LYS A 66 -19.86 -22.03 12.38
CA LYS A 66 -19.55 -21.77 13.78
C LYS A 66 -18.07 -21.49 13.94
N VAL A 67 -17.77 -20.39 14.63
CA VAL A 67 -16.39 -20.07 15.02
C VAL A 67 -15.90 -21.06 16.06
N ARG A 68 -14.75 -21.68 15.80
CA ARG A 68 -14.10 -22.68 16.66
C ARG A 68 -12.92 -22.12 17.45
N GLY A 69 -12.35 -21.03 17.00
CA GLY A 69 -11.27 -20.36 17.71
C GLY A 69 -10.89 -19.06 17.04
N TYR A 70 -10.02 -18.33 17.73
CA TYR A 70 -9.40 -17.12 17.23
C TYR A 70 -7.89 -17.21 17.42
N GLN A 71 -7.14 -16.58 16.53
CA GLN A 71 -5.72 -16.38 16.68
C GLN A 71 -5.43 -14.88 16.71
N LYS A 72 -4.76 -14.45 17.78
CA LYS A 72 -4.17 -13.11 17.86
C LYS A 72 -3.00 -13.07 16.89
N ILE A 73 -2.84 -11.95 16.20
CA ILE A 73 -1.68 -11.73 15.35
C ILE A 73 -0.62 -11.05 16.22
N ASP A 74 0.51 -11.72 16.41
CA ASP A 74 1.63 -11.19 17.20
C ASP A 74 2.36 -10.05 16.46
N TYR A 75 2.36 -10.13 15.12
CA TYR A 75 2.96 -9.15 14.24
C TYR A 75 2.21 -9.14 12.91
N GLU A 76 1.63 -8.00 12.54
CA GLU A 76 1.00 -7.78 11.24
C GLU A 76 1.93 -6.90 10.41
N LEU A 77 2.29 -7.35 9.20
CA LEU A 77 2.96 -6.51 8.22
C LEU A 77 1.94 -5.48 7.70
N SER A 78 1.82 -4.35 8.40
CA SER A 78 0.92 -3.24 8.05
C SER A 78 1.40 -2.41 6.86
N LYS A 79 2.60 -2.68 6.35
CA LYS A 79 3.24 -1.93 5.26
C LYS A 79 3.69 -2.91 4.18
N MET A 80 3.06 -2.84 3.01
CA MET A 80 3.66 -3.38 1.80
C MET A 80 4.92 -2.56 1.53
N GLU A 81 6.08 -3.04 1.99
CA GLU A 81 7.36 -2.54 1.50
C GLU A 81 7.61 -3.18 0.14
N PHE A 82 7.46 -2.41 -0.93
CA PHE A 82 7.86 -2.85 -2.27
C PHE A 82 9.30 -2.42 -2.52
N PHE A 83 10.18 -3.36 -2.86
CA PHE A 83 11.56 -3.10 -3.25
C PHE A 83 11.83 -3.79 -4.59
N GLU A 84 12.04 -3.01 -5.65
CA GLU A 84 12.55 -3.53 -6.92
C GLU A 84 14.09 -3.65 -6.83
N GLY A 85 14.55 -4.79 -6.32
CA GLY A 85 15.97 -5.10 -6.21
C GLY A 85 16.26 -6.56 -5.89
N SER A 86 15.65 -7.47 -6.65
CA SER A 86 16.18 -8.82 -6.98
C SER A 86 15.14 -9.50 -7.88
N GLY A 87 15.51 -9.75 -9.14
CA GLY A 87 14.56 -10.07 -10.19
C GLY A 87 14.01 -11.49 -10.20
N GLU A 88 12.85 -11.65 -10.83
CA GLU A 88 12.68 -12.65 -11.88
C GLU A 88 12.20 -11.93 -13.15
N ALA A 89 12.87 -12.22 -14.25
CA ALA A 89 12.61 -11.67 -15.56
C ALA A 89 11.19 -12.04 -16.02
N LEU A 90 10.33 -11.04 -16.18
CA LEU A 90 9.28 -11.12 -17.19
C LEU A 90 9.87 -10.54 -18.47
N GLU A 91 10.28 -11.45 -19.35
CA GLU A 91 10.67 -11.14 -20.72
C GLU A 91 9.57 -10.32 -21.42
N GLY A 92 9.89 -9.06 -21.67
CA GLY A 92 9.00 -8.13 -22.34
C GLY A 92 9.79 -6.88 -22.74
N ASN A 93 10.45 -6.97 -23.89
CA ASN A 93 11.15 -5.90 -24.61
C ASN A 93 10.82 -4.46 -24.18
N HIS A 94 11.68 -3.85 -23.36
CA HIS A 94 12.03 -2.43 -23.50
C HIS A 94 13.42 -2.17 -22.90
N LYS A 95 14.37 -1.78 -23.76
CA LYS A 95 15.74 -1.37 -23.43
C LYS A 95 15.75 -0.06 -22.62
N LYS A 96 15.46 -0.13 -21.32
CA LYS A 96 15.66 0.99 -20.36
C LYS A 96 15.86 0.56 -18.90
N GLY A 97 15.83 -0.74 -18.57
CA GLY A 97 15.86 -1.23 -17.17
C GLY A 97 17.25 -1.53 -16.58
N GLY A 98 18.32 -1.46 -17.38
CA GLY A 98 19.65 -1.94 -16.95
C GLY A 98 20.42 -1.02 -16.00
N GLU A 99 20.15 0.29 -15.99
CA GLU A 99 20.85 1.25 -15.10
C GLU A 99 20.16 1.39 -13.74
N LEU A 100 18.83 1.31 -13.70
CA LEU A 100 18.06 1.47 -12.47
C LEU A 100 18.30 0.32 -11.49
N SER A 101 18.38 -0.92 -11.99
CA SER A 101 18.66 -2.10 -11.17
C SER A 101 20.05 -2.08 -10.54
N THR A 102 21.03 -1.45 -11.19
CA THR A 102 22.38 -1.27 -10.63
C THR A 102 22.40 -0.13 -9.63
N LEU A 103 21.68 0.96 -9.89
CA LEU A 103 21.55 2.09 -8.96
C LEU A 103 20.91 1.69 -7.63
N THR A 104 19.81 0.93 -7.64
CA THR A 104 19.11 0.51 -6.40
C THR A 104 19.93 -0.45 -5.53
N THR A 105 20.98 -1.06 -6.08
CA THR A 105 21.92 -1.91 -5.33
C THR A 105 23.07 -1.15 -4.67
N LEU A 106 23.23 0.15 -4.94
CA LEU A 106 24.28 0.95 -4.32
C LEU A 106 24.03 1.13 -2.82
N PRO A 107 25.09 1.15 -1.97
CA PRO A 107 24.96 1.40 -0.52
C PRO A 107 24.19 2.68 -0.19
N MET A 108 24.41 3.73 -0.98
CA MET A 108 23.66 4.99 -0.90
C MET A 108 22.14 4.77 -0.99
N PHE A 109 21.66 3.92 -1.90
CA PHE A 109 20.22 3.65 -2.03
C PHE A 109 19.66 2.95 -0.79
N GLN A 110 20.46 2.09 -0.14
CA GLN A 110 20.07 1.48 1.13
C GLN A 110 19.97 2.52 2.25
N GLU A 111 20.88 3.51 2.27
CA GLU A 111 20.80 4.64 3.21
C GLU A 111 19.58 5.53 2.94
N ILE A 112 19.26 5.79 1.67
CA ILE A 112 18.05 6.53 1.27
C ILE A 112 16.81 5.78 1.74
N ILE A 113 16.72 4.47 1.51
CA ILE A 113 15.59 3.65 1.97
C ILE A 113 15.50 3.66 3.49
N ALA A 114 16.63 3.52 4.20
CA ALA A 114 16.67 3.61 5.66
C ALA A 114 16.17 4.96 6.17
N LEU A 115 16.55 6.06 5.51
CA LEU A 115 16.09 7.41 5.82
C LEU A 115 14.58 7.57 5.55
N LEU A 116 14.07 7.02 4.44
CA LEU A 116 12.64 7.03 4.12
C LEU A 116 11.83 6.24 5.14
N ARG A 117 12.36 5.10 5.62
CA ARG A 117 11.75 4.31 6.69
C ARG A 117 11.74 5.06 8.03
N SER A 118 12.88 5.64 8.43
CA SER A 118 13.01 6.34 9.71
C SER A 118 12.20 7.63 9.80
N THR A 119 11.78 8.18 8.65
CA THR A 119 10.96 9.39 8.58
C THR A 119 9.47 9.11 8.83
N VAL A 120 9.03 7.85 8.74
CA VAL A 120 7.62 7.50 8.95
C VAL A 120 7.34 7.34 10.44
N ASP A 121 6.35 8.07 10.93
CA ASP A 121 5.84 8.01 12.30
C ASP A 121 4.33 8.24 12.32
N ASP A 122 3.65 7.74 13.35
CA ASP A 122 2.18 7.76 13.40
C ASP A 122 1.60 9.15 13.74
N LYS A 123 2.43 10.17 13.96
CA LYS A 123 1.99 11.53 14.34
C LYS A 123 1.99 12.48 13.15
N GLU A 124 3.05 12.49 12.37
CA GLU A 124 3.25 13.46 11.30
C GLU A 124 3.22 12.82 9.91
N ILE A 125 4.09 11.83 9.68
CA ILE A 125 4.33 11.23 8.36
C ILE A 125 3.91 9.76 8.38
N LEU A 126 2.71 9.50 7.87
CA LEU A 126 2.09 8.17 7.90
C LEU A 126 2.68 7.21 6.85
N GLY A 127 3.34 7.74 5.83
CA GLY A 127 4.01 6.93 4.82
C GLY A 127 4.93 7.74 3.92
N SER A 128 5.86 7.05 3.27
CA SER A 128 6.84 7.60 2.36
C SER A 128 7.01 6.71 1.13
N GLY A 129 7.45 7.29 0.02
CA GLY A 129 7.71 6.52 -1.19
C GLY A 129 8.66 7.22 -2.15
N LEU A 130 9.36 6.41 -2.93
CA LEU A 130 10.27 6.84 -3.97
C LEU A 130 9.90 6.13 -5.26
N PHE A 131 9.65 6.91 -6.31
CA PHE A 131 9.14 6.43 -7.58
C PHE A 131 10.00 6.94 -8.74
N THR A 132 9.99 6.20 -9.84
CA THR A 132 10.47 6.68 -11.14
C THR A 132 9.48 7.69 -11.73
N LEU A 133 9.88 8.41 -12.79
CA LEU A 133 8.97 9.33 -13.48
C LEU A 133 7.81 8.60 -14.18
N GLU A 134 8.03 7.35 -14.57
CA GLU A 134 7.07 6.47 -15.22
C GLU A 134 6.06 5.86 -14.23
N GLY A 135 6.23 6.08 -12.92
CA GLY A 135 5.33 5.55 -11.88
C GLY A 135 5.77 4.22 -11.27
N ASN A 136 6.90 3.62 -11.72
CA ASN A 136 7.46 2.43 -11.08
C ASN A 136 7.91 2.74 -9.66
N VAL A 137 7.68 1.81 -8.74
CA VAL A 137 7.95 1.96 -7.31
C VAL A 137 9.36 1.46 -6.99
N ILE A 138 10.23 2.36 -6.52
CA ILE A 138 11.54 1.96 -5.99
C ILE A 138 11.41 1.52 -4.53
N TYR A 139 10.66 2.31 -3.76
CA TYR A 139 10.32 2.04 -2.37
C TYR A 139 8.96 2.65 -2.06
N SER A 140 8.16 2.00 -1.22
CA SER A 140 6.98 2.62 -0.62
C SER A 140 6.62 1.99 0.71
N SER A 141 6.16 2.83 1.63
CA SER A 141 5.44 2.46 2.86
C SER A 141 4.03 3.06 2.88
N LEU A 142 3.57 3.60 1.75
CA LEU A 142 2.25 4.22 1.63
C LEU A 142 1.14 3.16 1.77
N PRO A 143 -0.01 3.50 2.38
CA PRO A 143 -1.19 2.63 2.37
C PRO A 143 -1.61 2.24 0.96
N HIS A 144 -2.14 1.02 0.79
CA HIS A 144 -2.40 0.42 -0.52
C HIS A 144 -3.23 1.30 -1.47
N MET A 145 -4.29 1.94 -0.96
CA MET A 145 -5.12 2.84 -1.77
C MET A 145 -4.37 4.10 -2.19
N THR A 146 -3.64 4.71 -1.25
CA THR A 146 -2.80 5.89 -1.50
C THR A 146 -1.71 5.59 -2.53
N LEU A 147 -1.04 4.45 -2.40
CA LEU A 147 -0.02 3.98 -3.34
C LEU A 147 -0.63 3.82 -4.74
N SER A 148 -1.74 3.09 -4.86
CA SER A 148 -2.38 2.80 -6.15
C SER A 148 -2.84 4.08 -6.86
N ASN A 149 -3.40 5.04 -6.11
CA ASN A 149 -3.83 6.32 -6.66
C ASN A 149 -2.62 7.18 -7.10
N THR A 150 -1.55 7.17 -6.30
CA THR A 150 -0.31 7.90 -6.60
C THR A 150 0.35 7.39 -7.88
N ILE A 151 0.42 6.07 -8.07
CA ILE A 151 0.97 5.46 -9.30
C ILE A 151 0.15 5.89 -10.52
N ARG A 152 -1.18 5.78 -10.46
CA ARG A 152 -2.07 6.17 -11.56
C ARG A 152 -1.92 7.66 -11.93
N GLU A 153 -1.76 8.52 -10.92
CA GLU A 153 -1.51 9.94 -11.12
C GLU A 153 -0.19 10.19 -11.87
N PHE A 154 0.89 9.50 -11.51
CA PHE A 154 2.19 9.65 -12.18
C PHE A 154 2.18 9.09 -13.59
N GLU A 155 1.59 7.91 -13.81
CA GLU A 155 1.41 7.34 -15.16
C GLU A 155 0.59 8.27 -16.07
N SER A 156 -0.47 8.89 -15.54
CA SER A 156 -1.28 9.85 -16.27
C SER A 156 -0.47 11.09 -16.67
N ARG A 157 0.39 11.60 -15.78
CA ARG A 157 1.24 12.76 -16.05
C ARG A 157 2.33 12.48 -17.08
N ASP A 158 2.94 11.30 -17.02
CA ASP A 158 3.94 10.87 -17.99
C ASP A 158 3.32 10.77 -19.39
N LYS A 159 2.17 10.08 -19.52
CA LYS A 159 1.41 9.98 -20.78
C LYS A 159 1.04 11.34 -21.36
N ASN A 160 0.61 12.27 -20.51
CA ASN A 160 0.18 13.61 -20.92
C ASN A 160 1.33 14.62 -21.08
N LYS A 161 2.60 14.19 -20.92
CA LYS A 161 3.81 15.05 -21.00
C LYS A 161 3.71 16.31 -20.15
N LEU A 162 3.16 16.19 -18.94
CA LEU A 162 3.05 17.30 -17.99
C LEU A 162 4.39 17.59 -17.30
N SER A 163 5.47 17.71 -18.08
CA SER A 163 6.87 17.82 -17.63
C SER A 163 7.18 19.06 -16.79
N ASN A 164 6.25 20.01 -16.74
CA ASN A 164 6.45 21.31 -16.08
C ASN A 164 5.90 21.34 -14.64
N ILE A 165 5.21 20.29 -14.18
CA ILE A 165 4.62 20.22 -12.84
C ILE A 165 5.66 19.72 -11.85
N ARG A 166 6.22 20.61 -11.01
CA ARG A 166 7.30 20.25 -10.08
C ARG A 166 6.88 19.44 -8.85
N ARG A 167 5.60 19.54 -8.46
CA ARG A 167 5.06 18.99 -7.21
C ARG A 167 3.59 18.60 -7.36
N MET A 168 3.16 17.64 -6.55
CA MET A 168 1.75 17.31 -6.31
C MET A 168 1.40 17.64 -4.87
N LEU A 169 0.22 18.21 -4.64
CA LEU A 169 -0.34 18.45 -3.32
C LEU A 169 -1.81 18.05 -3.37
N LEU A 170 -2.17 16.99 -2.65
CA LEU A 170 -3.53 16.49 -2.57
C LEU A 170 -3.96 16.45 -1.10
N GLU A 171 -5.22 16.77 -0.85
CA GLU A 171 -5.91 16.49 0.41
C GLU A 171 -6.91 15.36 0.12
N LEU A 172 -6.89 14.33 0.95
CA LEU A 172 -7.75 13.15 0.84
C LEU A 172 -9.06 13.39 1.59
N ASP A 173 -10.05 12.52 1.36
CA ASP A 173 -11.38 12.63 2.00
C ASP A 173 -11.33 12.51 3.53
N ASP A 174 -10.27 11.90 4.08
CA ASP A 174 -10.00 11.78 5.52
C ASP A 174 -9.08 12.90 6.05
N GLU A 175 -8.95 14.00 5.29
CA GLU A 175 -8.11 15.17 5.56
C GLU A 175 -6.59 14.88 5.58
N GLN A 176 -6.15 13.64 5.35
CA GLN A 176 -4.73 13.33 5.15
C GLN A 176 -4.21 13.99 3.88
N LYS A 177 -2.89 14.19 3.79
CA LYS A 177 -2.31 14.95 2.68
C LYS A 177 -1.22 14.14 1.98
N VAL A 178 -1.29 14.09 0.66
CA VAL A 178 -0.25 13.49 -0.18
C VAL A 178 0.51 14.60 -0.87
N CYS A 179 1.80 14.71 -0.56
CA CYS A 179 2.70 15.62 -1.25
C CYS A 179 3.70 14.82 -2.08
N SER A 180 4.01 15.30 -3.28
CA SER A 180 5.15 14.80 -4.05
C SER A 180 6.06 15.91 -4.55
N GLN A 181 7.33 15.57 -4.72
CA GLN A 181 8.35 16.45 -5.27
C GLN A 181 9.32 15.66 -6.15
N TYR A 182 9.69 16.24 -7.30
CA TYR A 182 10.81 15.72 -8.08
C TYR A 182 12.14 16.00 -7.42
N MET A 183 13.04 15.03 -7.52
CA MET A 183 14.41 15.13 -7.05
C MET A 183 15.36 14.43 -8.01
N HIS A 184 16.67 14.68 -7.85
CA HIS A 184 17.70 13.99 -8.60
C HIS A 184 18.55 13.15 -7.66
N ILE A 185 18.79 11.91 -8.03
CA ILE A 185 19.73 11.00 -7.35
C ILE A 185 20.70 10.54 -8.43
N LEU A 186 21.98 10.85 -8.28
CA LEU A 186 23.03 10.52 -9.27
C LEU A 186 22.69 10.95 -10.72
N GLY A 187 22.05 12.11 -10.88
CA GLY A 187 21.64 12.63 -12.20
C GLY A 187 20.36 12.01 -12.79
N VAL A 188 19.79 10.99 -12.14
CA VAL A 188 18.51 10.38 -12.51
C VAL A 188 17.38 11.03 -11.73
N LYS A 189 16.25 11.29 -12.40
CA LYS A 189 15.07 11.93 -11.79
C LYS A 189 14.18 10.90 -11.10
N PHE A 190 13.76 11.23 -9.89
CA PHE A 190 12.82 10.46 -9.09
C PHE A 190 11.71 11.35 -8.54
N ILE A 191 10.63 10.71 -8.08
CA ILE A 191 9.52 11.35 -7.38
C ILE A 191 9.54 10.88 -5.92
N LEU A 192 9.77 11.80 -5.00
CA LEU A 192 9.59 11.58 -3.57
C LEU A 192 8.14 11.87 -3.21
N VAL A 193 7.52 10.98 -2.44
CA VAL A 193 6.14 11.09 -1.98
C VAL A 193 6.09 10.92 -0.47
N LEU A 194 5.31 11.76 0.20
CA LEU A 194 4.98 11.65 1.61
C LEU A 194 3.47 11.71 1.80
N LEU A 195 2.97 10.83 2.66
CA LEU A 195 1.62 10.89 3.22
C LEU A 195 1.70 11.47 4.62
N PHE A 196 0.96 12.53 4.87
CA PHE A 196 0.88 13.21 6.15
C PHE A 196 -0.45 12.95 6.85
N ASN A 197 -0.40 12.95 8.17
CA ASN A 197 -1.58 12.95 9.02
C ASN A 197 -2.44 14.21 8.78
N SER A 198 -3.73 14.13 9.10
CA SER A 198 -4.71 15.21 8.93
C SER A 198 -4.32 16.49 9.68
N ASP A 199 -3.70 16.34 10.85
CA ASP A 199 -3.23 17.45 11.69
C ASP A 199 -2.13 18.31 11.04
N ILE A 200 -1.41 17.76 10.06
CA ILE A 200 -0.33 18.48 9.38
C ILE A 200 -0.93 19.41 8.33
N ARG A 201 -0.65 20.71 8.46
CA ARG A 201 -1.01 21.69 7.42
C ARG A 201 -0.14 21.49 6.17
N LEU A 202 -0.71 21.69 4.98
CA LEU A 202 0.03 21.54 3.70
C LEU A 202 1.36 22.31 3.67
N GLY A 203 1.39 23.54 4.20
CA GLY A 203 2.62 24.32 4.31
C GLY A 203 3.73 23.63 5.12
N MET A 204 3.37 23.01 6.25
CA MET A 204 4.31 22.23 7.06
C MET A 204 4.75 20.96 6.34
N GLY A 205 3.82 20.27 5.67
CA GLY A 205 4.15 19.11 4.84
C GLY A 205 5.16 19.44 3.74
N ILE A 206 5.05 20.61 3.10
CA ILE A 206 6.04 21.09 2.11
C ILE A 206 7.42 21.31 2.74
N VAL A 207 7.46 21.86 3.96
CA VAL A 207 8.73 22.07 4.69
C VAL A 207 9.38 20.73 5.03
N LEU A 208 8.61 19.78 5.58
CA LEU A 208 9.08 18.43 5.91
C LEU A 208 9.60 17.70 4.66
N MET A 209 8.84 17.74 3.56
CA MET A 209 9.25 17.21 2.26
C MET A 209 10.57 17.82 1.78
N SER A 210 10.69 19.15 1.85
CA SER A 210 11.89 19.85 1.39
C SER A 210 13.12 19.52 2.25
N ASN A 211 12.93 19.33 3.57
CA ASN A 211 14.00 18.93 4.47
C ASN A 211 14.45 17.49 4.20
N LEU A 212 13.51 16.57 3.95
CA LEU A 212 13.84 15.19 3.59
C LEU A 212 14.56 15.11 2.24
N ALA A 213 14.09 15.84 1.23
CA ALA A 213 14.74 15.90 -0.07
C ALA A 213 16.19 16.38 0.03
N LYS A 214 16.45 17.43 0.82
CA LYS A 214 17.82 17.92 1.09
C LYS A 214 18.70 16.87 1.75
N LYS A 215 18.19 16.16 2.77
CA LYS A 215 18.94 15.08 3.43
C LYS A 215 19.31 13.96 2.45
N ILE A 216 18.43 13.63 1.52
CA ILE A 216 18.74 12.64 0.47
C ILE A 216 19.76 13.21 -0.53
N GLU A 217 19.65 14.49 -0.90
CA GLU A 217 20.63 15.15 -1.77
C GLU A 217 22.03 15.22 -1.13
N GLU A 218 22.13 15.29 0.19
CA GLU A 218 23.40 15.23 0.93
C GLU A 218 24.04 13.82 0.94
N LEU A 219 23.27 12.77 0.61
CA LEU A 219 23.77 11.40 0.46
C LEU A 219 24.29 11.11 -0.96
N ASN A 220 24.00 11.99 -1.93
CA ASN A 220 24.45 11.85 -3.33
C ASN A 220 25.95 12.09 -3.52
#